data_AF-U7LG07-F1
#
_entry.id   AF-U7LG07-F1
#
_cell.length_a   1.000
_cell.length_b   1.000
_cell.length_c   1.000
_cell.angle_alpha   90.00
_cell.angle_beta   90.00
_cell.angle_gamma   90.00
#
_symmetry.space_group_name_H-M   'P 1'
#
loop_
_entity.id
_entity.type
_entity.pdbx_description
1 polymer ?
#
loop_
_entity_poly.entity_id
_entity_poly.type
_entity_poly.pdbx_seq_one_letter_code
_entity_poly.pdbx_strand_id
1 'polypeptide(L)'
;MKAKRLGPLLIAVGAIVLWLSSRATWVVAASEDDKTGSAANDIIGSAWSLEIMALTLVLVAGAVAGLALRRIGRRVVGIICALAAAASAWTPVSLLTAGADVERAQKILQGASANKNAVDSAQISQWATVVSTEVHAWGPILALVGAAMALFGAVMLARNPGEDKVKASSKYETPAARQAKLEEDLETSSDSGRVMWDALDSDIDPTDMDKK
;
A
#
# COMPACT_ATOMS: atom_id res chain seq x y z
N MET A 1 -17.46 1.67 9.58
CA MET A 1 -16.42 0.63 9.39
C MET A 1 -15.47 0.65 10.58
N LYS A 2 -15.11 -0.50 11.18
CA LYS A 2 -14.15 -0.52 12.31
C LYS A 2 -12.81 0.07 11.87
N ALA A 3 -12.24 0.99 12.67
CA ALA A 3 -10.98 1.71 12.38
C ALA A 3 -9.84 0.81 11.88
N LYS A 4 -9.85 -0.47 12.30
CA LYS A 4 -8.90 -1.53 11.89
C LYS A 4 -8.83 -1.78 10.37
N ARG A 5 -9.88 -1.46 9.59
CA ARG A 5 -9.90 -1.68 8.12
C ARG A 5 -9.56 -0.43 7.31
N LEU A 6 -9.50 0.74 7.94
CA LEU A 6 -9.31 2.00 7.24
C LEU A 6 -7.92 2.11 6.62
N GLY A 7 -6.87 1.70 7.37
CA GLY A 7 -5.49 1.72 6.90
C GLY A 7 -5.25 0.88 5.63
N PRO A 8 -5.53 -0.43 5.65
CA PRO A 8 -5.35 -1.28 4.47
C PRO A 8 -6.22 -0.86 3.28
N LEU A 9 -7.43 -0.35 3.55
CA LEU A 9 -8.30 0.20 2.50
C LEU A 9 -7.66 1.43 1.84
N LEU A 10 -7.09 2.35 2.62
CA LEU A 10 -6.41 3.52 2.07
C LEU A 10 -5.18 3.15 1.25
N ILE A 11 -4.40 2.15 1.71
CA ILE A 11 -3.27 1.61 0.94
C ILE A 11 -3.76 1.04 -0.39
N ALA A 12 -4.85 0.27 -0.38
CA ALA A 12 -5.43 -0.28 -1.60
C ALA A 12 -5.91 0.81 -2.57
N VAL A 13 -6.60 1.84 -2.06
CA VAL A 13 -7.04 2.98 -2.89
C VAL A 13 -5.84 3.74 -3.45
N GLY A 14 -4.82 4.03 -2.63
CA GLY A 14 -3.59 4.68 -3.10
C GLY A 14 -2.86 3.86 -4.17
N ALA A 15 -2.82 2.53 -4.02
CA ALA A 15 -2.25 1.63 -5.02
C ALA A 15 -3.04 1.64 -6.35
N ILE A 16 -4.38 1.68 -6.30
CA ILE A 16 -5.22 1.79 -7.51
C ILE A 16 -4.96 3.12 -8.21
N VAL A 17 -4.85 4.22 -7.47
CA VAL A 17 -4.55 5.55 -8.03
C VAL A 17 -3.15 5.57 -8.66
N LEU A 18 -2.15 4.99 -8.01
CA LEU A 18 -0.79 4.85 -8.57
C LEU A 18 -0.79 4.00 -9.85
N TRP A 19 -1.56 2.91 -9.88
CA TRP A 19 -1.70 2.07 -11.06
C TRP A 19 -2.35 2.83 -12.23
N LEU A 20 -3.42 3.58 -11.97
CA LEU A 20 -4.09 4.42 -12.97
C LEU A 20 -3.17 5.52 -13.49
N SER A 21 -2.45 6.19 -12.60
CA SER A 21 -1.45 7.19 -12.97
C SER A 21 -0.34 6.59 -13.83
N SER A 22 0.09 5.36 -13.53
CA SER A 22 1.10 4.64 -14.32
C SER A 22 0.64 4.36 -15.75
N ARG A 23 -0.67 4.31 -16.01
CA ARG A 23 -1.25 4.16 -17.36
C ARG A 23 -1.44 5.49 -18.11
N ALA A 24 -1.34 6.63 -17.43
CA ALA A 24 -1.47 7.93 -18.06
C ALA A 24 -0.18 8.32 -18.81
N THR A 25 -0.31 9.20 -19.81
CA THR A 25 0.82 9.84 -20.49
C THR A 25 1.48 10.85 -19.56
N TRP A 26 2.80 10.70 -19.40
CA TRP A 26 3.58 11.57 -18.51
C TRP A 26 4.46 12.53 -19.28
N VAL A 27 4.98 12.07 -20.42
CA VAL A 27 5.92 12.83 -21.25
C VAL A 27 5.54 12.63 -22.72
N VAL A 28 5.54 13.70 -23.49
CA VAL A 28 5.46 13.65 -24.95
C VAL A 28 6.83 14.03 -25.49
N ALA A 29 7.41 13.14 -26.29
CA ALA A 29 8.70 13.34 -26.90
C ALA A 29 8.52 13.63 -28.39
N ALA A 30 8.93 14.81 -28.84
CA ALA A 30 9.01 15.12 -30.27
C ALA A 30 10.34 14.60 -30.80
N SER A 31 10.28 13.72 -31.79
CA SER A 31 11.45 13.15 -32.45
C SER A 31 11.51 13.56 -33.91
N GLU A 32 12.71 13.79 -34.41
CA GLU A 32 12.97 14.03 -35.82
C GLU A 32 13.74 12.86 -36.44
N ASP A 33 13.30 12.48 -37.62
CA ASP A 33 13.95 11.52 -38.50
C ASP A 33 14.15 12.18 -39.87
N ASP A 34 15.36 12.10 -40.41
CA ASP A 34 15.71 12.60 -41.75
C ASP A 34 14.85 11.97 -42.86
N LYS A 35 14.32 10.75 -42.64
CA LYS A 35 13.50 10.02 -43.62
C LYS A 35 12.00 10.19 -43.45
N THR A 36 11.52 10.35 -42.22
CA THR A 36 10.08 10.35 -41.91
C THR A 36 9.56 11.67 -41.34
N GLY A 37 10.45 12.63 -41.06
CA GLY A 37 10.10 13.94 -40.55
C GLY A 37 9.93 13.97 -39.02
N SER A 38 9.20 14.98 -38.53
CA SER A 38 8.92 15.15 -37.11
C SER A 38 7.72 14.29 -36.66
N ALA A 39 7.85 13.60 -35.54
CA ALA A 39 6.81 12.78 -34.93
C ALA A 39 6.71 13.02 -33.42
N ALA A 40 5.50 13.12 -32.89
CA ALA A 40 5.24 13.21 -31.46
C ALA A 40 4.93 11.81 -30.89
N ASN A 41 5.65 11.41 -29.86
CA ASN A 41 5.57 10.08 -29.25
C ASN A 41 5.19 10.19 -27.78
N ASP A 42 4.07 9.56 -27.42
CA ASP A 42 3.55 9.56 -26.05
C ASP A 42 4.26 8.50 -25.21
N ILE A 43 4.84 8.92 -24.09
CA ILE A 43 5.46 8.04 -23.10
C ILE A 43 4.55 7.91 -21.88
N ILE A 44 4.05 6.70 -21.68
CA ILE A 44 3.22 6.31 -20.54
C ILE A 44 4.08 6.23 -19.26
N GLY A 45 3.51 6.55 -18.10
CA GLY A 45 4.20 6.52 -16.81
C GLY A 45 4.89 5.19 -16.47
N SER A 46 4.30 4.05 -16.86
CA SER A 46 4.92 2.72 -16.71
C SER A 46 6.21 2.55 -17.51
N ALA A 47 6.34 3.21 -18.66
CA ALA A 47 7.57 3.19 -19.45
C ALA A 47 8.63 4.15 -18.86
N TRP A 48 8.19 5.25 -18.24
CA TRP A 48 9.08 6.21 -17.59
C TRP A 48 9.63 5.73 -16.25
N SER A 49 8.80 5.05 -15.45
CA SER A 49 9.16 4.52 -14.14
C SER A 49 8.66 3.08 -13.94
N LEU A 50 9.54 2.12 -14.24
CA LEU A 50 9.30 0.71 -13.95
C LEU A 50 9.18 0.45 -12.43
N GLU A 51 9.79 1.31 -11.62
CA GLU A 51 9.76 1.23 -10.16
C GLU A 51 8.34 1.41 -9.62
N ILE A 52 7.52 2.28 -10.21
CA ILE A 52 6.15 2.52 -9.75
C ILE A 52 5.30 1.26 -9.89
N MET A 53 5.49 0.48 -10.95
CA MET A 53 4.77 -0.77 -11.12
C MET A 53 5.15 -1.78 -10.02
N ALA A 54 6.46 -1.92 -9.74
CA ALA A 54 6.95 -2.80 -8.69
C ALA A 54 6.45 -2.36 -7.30
N LEU A 55 6.52 -1.07 -7.00
CA LEU A 55 6.05 -0.50 -5.73
C LEU A 55 4.54 -0.61 -5.57
N THR A 56 3.78 -0.46 -6.66
CA THR A 56 2.32 -0.67 -6.64
C THR A 56 1.98 -2.10 -6.25
N LEU A 57 2.69 -3.10 -6.79
CA LEU A 57 2.50 -4.50 -6.40
C LEU A 57 2.83 -4.73 -4.92
N VAL A 58 3.90 -4.11 -4.42
CA VAL A 58 4.24 -4.15 -2.98
C VAL A 58 3.13 -3.57 -2.12
N LEU A 59 2.53 -2.44 -2.52
CA LEU A 59 1.42 -1.82 -1.80
C LEU A 59 0.16 -2.68 -1.83
N VAL A 60 -0.17 -3.31 -2.97
CA VAL A 60 -1.30 -4.24 -3.08
C VAL A 60 -1.09 -5.44 -2.15
N ALA A 61 0.10 -6.06 -2.18
CA ALA A 61 0.45 -7.16 -1.29
C ALA A 61 0.38 -6.72 0.19
N GLY A 62 0.86 -5.52 0.48
CA GLY A 62 0.82 -4.91 1.81
C GLY A 62 -0.60 -4.63 2.32
N ALA A 63 -1.51 -4.19 1.44
CA ALA A 63 -2.92 -4.01 1.78
C ALA A 63 -3.59 -5.35 2.16
N VAL A 64 -3.34 -6.41 1.40
CA VAL A 64 -3.85 -7.76 1.71
C VAL A 64 -3.23 -8.30 3.00
N ALA A 65 -1.90 -8.19 3.15
CA ALA A 65 -1.20 -8.62 4.35
C ALA A 65 -1.66 -7.84 5.60
N GLY A 66 -1.96 -6.55 5.47
CA GLY A 66 -2.49 -5.72 6.56
C GLY A 66 -3.84 -6.23 7.11
N LEU A 67 -4.65 -6.87 6.27
CA LEU A 67 -5.91 -7.50 6.67
C LEU A 67 -5.72 -8.90 7.28
N ALA A 68 -4.68 -9.63 6.85
CA ALA A 68 -4.43 -11.02 7.25
C ALA A 68 -3.56 -11.15 8.52
N LEU A 69 -2.62 -10.25 8.76
CA LEU A 69 -1.62 -10.38 9.83
C LEU A 69 -2.11 -9.89 11.20
N ARG A 70 -1.44 -10.41 12.25
CA ARG A 70 -1.54 -9.99 13.67
C ARG A 70 -0.78 -8.69 13.95
N ARG A 71 -0.84 -8.18 15.18
CA ARG A 71 -0.32 -6.87 15.59
C ARG A 71 1.11 -6.56 15.16
N ILE A 72 2.06 -7.46 15.40
CA ILE A 72 3.49 -7.25 15.04
C ILE A 72 3.66 -7.26 13.51
N GLY A 73 3.09 -8.26 12.85
CA GLY A 73 3.17 -8.40 11.40
C GLY A 73 2.57 -7.20 10.66
N ARG A 74 1.43 -6.69 11.15
CA ARG A 74 0.77 -5.50 10.62
C ARG A 74 1.65 -4.25 10.73
N ARG A 75 2.43 -4.12 11.81
CA ARG A 75 3.35 -3.01 12.00
C ARG A 75 4.52 -3.05 11.02
N VAL A 76 5.13 -4.22 10.84
CA VAL A 76 6.23 -4.42 9.89
C VAL A 76 5.76 -4.14 8.46
N VAL A 77 4.62 -4.72 8.06
CA VAL A 77 4.04 -4.47 6.73
C VAL A 77 3.72 -3.00 6.53
N GLY A 78 3.14 -2.32 7.54
CA GLY A 78 2.89 -0.89 7.48
C GLY A 78 4.16 -0.06 7.25
N ILE A 79 5.27 -0.41 7.91
CA ILE A 79 6.56 0.27 7.72
C ILE A 79 7.07 0.05 6.28
N ILE A 80 7.03 -1.19 5.79
CA ILE A 80 7.45 -1.51 4.41
C ILE A 80 6.61 -0.74 3.39
N CYS A 81 5.29 -0.70 3.57
CA CYS A 81 4.40 0.05 2.69
C CYS A 81 4.66 1.56 2.75
N ALA A 82 4.99 2.10 3.92
CA ALA A 82 5.31 3.52 4.06
C ALA A 82 6.60 3.89 3.30
N LEU A 83 7.63 3.04 3.40
CA LEU A 83 8.86 3.21 2.62
C LEU A 83 8.61 3.06 1.12
N ALA A 84 7.82 2.07 0.71
CA ALA A 84 7.47 1.87 -0.69
C ALA A 84 6.68 3.06 -1.27
N ALA A 85 5.71 3.59 -0.51
CA ALA A 85 4.95 4.77 -0.90
C ALA A 85 5.85 6.01 -1.01
N ALA A 86 6.76 6.22 -0.05
CA ALA A 86 7.72 7.32 -0.10
C ALA A 86 8.67 7.21 -1.31
N ALA A 87 9.19 6.02 -1.59
CA ALA A 87 10.03 5.77 -2.76
C ALA A 87 9.29 6.06 -4.08
N SER A 88 8.00 5.70 -4.17
CA SER A 88 7.20 5.91 -5.37
C SER A 88 6.98 7.39 -5.71
N ALA A 89 7.09 8.30 -4.73
CA ALA A 89 6.96 9.73 -4.94
C ALA A 89 8.21 10.37 -5.57
N TRP A 90 9.36 9.69 -5.56
CA TRP A 90 10.61 10.26 -6.03
C TRP A 90 10.58 10.61 -7.53
N THR A 91 10.21 9.65 -8.39
CA THR A 91 10.17 9.88 -9.84
C THR A 91 9.17 10.96 -10.27
N PRO A 92 7.91 10.97 -9.78
CA PRO A 92 6.97 12.05 -10.09
C PRO A 92 7.48 13.42 -9.64
N VAL A 93 8.05 13.54 -8.43
CA VAL A 93 8.62 14.81 -7.96
C VAL A 93 9.77 15.26 -8.86
N SER A 94 10.71 14.37 -9.19
CA SER A 94 11.86 14.75 -10.02
C SER A 94 11.42 15.17 -11.42
N LEU A 95 10.41 14.51 -11.98
CA LEU A 95 9.86 14.86 -13.29
C LEU A 95 9.20 16.25 -13.27
N LEU A 96 8.46 16.57 -12.21
CA LEU A 96 7.79 17.88 -12.07
C LEU A 96 8.76 19.03 -11.74
N THR A 97 9.88 18.76 -11.06
CA THR A 97 10.83 19.80 -10.65
C THR A 97 11.98 20.00 -11.62
N ALA A 98 12.56 18.91 -12.14
CA ALA A 98 13.70 18.94 -13.04
C ALA A 98 13.30 18.84 -14.53
N GLY A 99 12.05 18.48 -14.82
CA GLY A 99 11.57 18.28 -16.19
C GLY A 99 11.90 16.90 -16.75
N ALA A 100 11.52 16.68 -18.01
CA ALA A 100 11.79 15.43 -18.74
C ALA A 100 13.10 15.55 -19.54
N ASP A 101 14.09 14.74 -19.14
CA ASP A 101 15.38 14.63 -19.82
C ASP A 101 15.25 13.94 -21.20
N VAL A 102 15.78 14.62 -22.21
CA VAL A 102 15.77 14.20 -23.63
C VAL A 102 16.55 12.90 -23.82
N GLU A 103 17.71 12.74 -23.17
CA GLU A 103 18.52 11.52 -23.30
C GLU A 103 17.81 10.29 -22.72
N ARG A 104 17.11 10.48 -21.59
CA ARG A 104 16.31 9.43 -20.96
C ARG A 104 15.12 9.05 -21.84
N ALA A 105 14.41 10.03 -22.40
CA ALA A 105 13.30 9.80 -23.32
C ALA A 105 13.76 9.00 -24.55
N GLN A 106 14.90 9.36 -25.14
CA GLN A 106 15.48 8.64 -26.27
C GLN A 106 15.82 7.18 -25.92
N LYS A 107 16.47 6.92 -24.77
CA LYS A 107 16.79 5.57 -24.31
C LYS A 107 15.53 4.71 -24.11
N ILE A 108 14.47 5.28 -23.56
CA ILE A 108 13.20 4.58 -23.35
C ILE A 108 12.55 4.22 -24.69
N LEU A 109 12.45 5.17 -25.62
CA LEU A 109 11.80 4.98 -26.93
C LEU A 109 12.57 4.01 -27.83
N GLN A 110 13.91 4.06 -27.81
CA GLN A 110 14.74 3.09 -28.53
C GLN A 110 14.75 1.71 -27.86
N GLY A 111 14.75 1.65 -26.52
CA GLY A 111 14.70 0.41 -25.76
C GLY A 111 13.36 -0.31 -25.90
N ALA A 112 12.27 0.43 -26.04
CA ALA A 112 10.95 -0.12 -26.34
C ALA A 112 10.94 -0.90 -27.66
N SER A 113 11.64 -0.41 -28.69
CA SER A 113 11.76 -1.09 -30.00
C SER A 113 12.47 -2.45 -29.91
N ALA A 114 13.35 -2.64 -28.93
CA ALA A 114 14.04 -3.92 -28.70
C ALA A 114 13.22 -4.90 -27.84
N ASN A 115 12.25 -4.41 -27.06
CA ASN A 115 11.49 -5.22 -26.11
C ASN A 115 10.14 -5.66 -26.69
N LYS A 116 10.07 -6.93 -27.13
CA LYS A 116 8.85 -7.52 -27.72
C LYS A 116 7.67 -7.66 -26.76
N ASN A 117 7.90 -7.54 -25.45
CA ASN A 117 6.86 -7.62 -24.43
C ASN A 117 6.35 -6.24 -23.98
N ALA A 118 6.86 -5.16 -24.57
CA ALA A 118 6.42 -3.82 -24.23
C ALA A 118 5.00 -3.60 -24.81
N VAL A 119 4.03 -3.37 -23.92
CA VAL A 119 2.63 -3.11 -24.27
C VAL A 119 2.39 -1.61 -24.17
N ASP A 120 1.81 -1.03 -25.23
CA ASP A 120 1.47 0.41 -25.33
C ASP A 120 2.65 1.38 -25.19
N SER A 121 3.88 0.96 -25.46
CA SER A 121 5.04 1.86 -25.49
C SER A 121 5.23 2.43 -26.89
N ALA A 122 5.27 3.76 -27.02
CA ALA A 122 5.73 4.40 -28.26
C ALA A 122 7.17 3.96 -28.60
N GLN A 123 7.43 3.75 -29.89
CA GLN A 123 8.68 3.20 -30.40
C GLN A 123 9.21 4.10 -31.50
N ILE A 124 10.52 4.32 -31.46
CA ILE A 124 11.22 5.13 -32.45
C ILE A 124 12.29 4.26 -33.13
N SER A 125 12.59 4.57 -34.39
CA SER A 125 13.69 3.96 -35.15
C SER A 125 15.05 4.29 -34.50
N GLN A 126 16.08 3.49 -34.78
CA GLN A 126 17.40 3.73 -34.18
C GLN A 126 18.09 5.02 -34.67
N TRP A 127 17.64 5.59 -35.79
CA TRP A 127 18.23 6.77 -36.42
C TRP A 127 17.47 8.08 -36.14
N ALA A 128 16.32 8.01 -35.47
CA ALA A 128 15.55 9.18 -35.08
C ALA A 128 15.99 9.72 -33.70
N THR A 129 16.04 11.04 -33.58
CA THR A 129 16.57 11.75 -32.40
C THR A 129 15.47 12.55 -31.73
N VAL A 130 15.39 12.51 -30.40
CA VAL A 130 14.42 13.31 -29.65
C VAL A 130 14.93 14.75 -29.57
N VAL A 131 14.14 15.70 -30.04
CA VAL A 131 14.52 17.13 -30.14
C VAL A 131 13.91 17.94 -29.01
N SER A 132 12.71 17.58 -28.55
CA SER A 132 12.08 18.22 -27.40
C SER A 132 11.21 17.26 -26.60
N THR A 133 11.04 17.57 -25.32
CA THR A 133 10.20 16.81 -24.39
C THR A 133 9.27 17.75 -23.65
N GLU A 134 7.98 17.44 -23.68
CA GLU A 134 6.93 18.14 -22.94
C GLU A 134 6.42 17.25 -21.79
N VAL A 135 6.20 17.84 -20.62
CA VAL A 135 5.71 17.13 -19.43
C VAL A 135 4.21 17.33 -19.27
N HIS A 136 3.46 16.24 -19.29
CA HIS A 136 2.05 16.24 -18.88
C HIS A 136 1.94 16.06 -17.36
N ALA A 137 1.79 17.17 -16.65
CA ALA A 137 1.78 17.20 -15.18
C ALA A 137 0.65 16.36 -14.55
N TRP A 138 -0.44 16.09 -15.27
CA TRP A 138 -1.60 15.34 -14.76
C TRP A 138 -1.23 13.95 -14.25
N GLY A 139 -0.43 13.19 -15.01
CA GLY A 139 0.02 11.84 -14.63
C GLY A 139 0.83 11.84 -13.34
N PRO A 140 1.96 12.57 -13.26
CA PRO A 140 2.77 12.70 -12.06
C PRO A 140 2.02 13.25 -10.83
N ILE A 141 1.11 14.21 -11.01
CA ILE A 141 0.30 14.73 -9.89
C ILE A 141 -0.61 13.64 -9.32
N LEU A 142 -1.27 12.85 -10.18
CA LEU A 142 -2.07 11.70 -9.73
C LEU A 142 -1.21 10.67 -8.99
N ALA A 143 0.03 10.42 -9.45
CA ALA A 143 0.94 9.51 -8.76
C ALA A 143 1.23 10.00 -7.35
N LEU A 144 1.46 11.31 -7.18
CA LEU A 144 1.72 11.90 -5.87
C LEU A 144 0.52 11.81 -4.94
N VAL A 145 -0.70 12.03 -5.44
CA VAL A 145 -1.92 11.84 -4.66
C VAL A 145 -2.05 10.37 -4.22
N GLY A 146 -1.84 9.43 -5.13
CA GLY A 146 -1.86 7.99 -4.81
C GLY A 146 -0.81 7.59 -3.78
N ALA A 147 0.42 8.08 -3.94
CA ALA A 147 1.51 7.86 -2.99
C ALA A 147 1.21 8.45 -1.60
N ALA A 148 0.65 9.67 -1.54
CA ALA A 148 0.27 10.30 -0.28
C ALA A 148 -0.84 9.52 0.45
N MET A 149 -1.86 9.05 -0.28
CA MET A 149 -2.91 8.20 0.28
C MET A 149 -2.35 6.87 0.79
N ALA A 150 -1.48 6.21 0.01
CA ALA A 150 -0.85 4.96 0.42
C ALA A 150 0.02 5.15 1.65
N LEU A 151 0.80 6.24 1.71
CA LEU A 151 1.65 6.59 2.84
C LEU A 151 0.83 6.85 4.11
N PHE A 152 -0.24 7.63 4.02
CA PHE A 152 -1.10 7.90 5.17
C PHE A 152 -1.76 6.60 5.69
N GLY A 153 -2.24 5.74 4.79
CA GLY A 153 -2.77 4.42 5.14
C GLY A 153 -1.73 3.52 5.82
N ALA A 154 -0.50 3.50 5.29
CA ALA A 154 0.61 2.73 5.81
C ALA A 154 1.07 3.21 7.20
N VAL A 155 1.15 4.53 7.40
CA VAL A 155 1.48 5.12 8.71
C VAL A 155 0.39 4.82 9.73
N MET A 156 -0.90 4.94 9.37
CA MET A 156 -2.00 4.52 10.24
C MET A 156 -1.87 3.05 10.63
N LEU A 157 -1.58 2.19 9.67
CA LEU A 157 -1.42 0.74 9.88
C LEU A 157 -0.27 0.42 10.82
N ALA A 158 0.86 1.14 10.67
CA ALA A 158 2.05 0.98 11.50
C ALA A 158 1.88 1.53 12.92
N ARG A 159 1.21 2.67 13.07
CA ARG A 159 1.00 3.34 14.37
C ARG A 159 -0.03 2.64 15.23
N ASN A 160 -1.15 2.24 14.63
CA ASN A 160 -2.27 1.69 15.37
C ASN A 160 -2.72 0.34 14.80
N PRO A 161 -1.91 -0.73 14.97
CA PRO A 161 -2.22 -2.05 14.42
C PRO A 161 -3.47 -2.67 15.05
N GLY A 162 -4.08 -2.06 16.07
CA GLY A 162 -5.27 -2.54 16.75
C GLY A 162 -5.02 -3.74 17.66
N GLU A 163 -6.02 -4.06 18.48
CA GLU A 163 -5.97 -5.23 19.35
C GLU A 163 -6.15 -6.51 18.55
N ASP A 164 -5.27 -7.48 18.79
CA ASP A 164 -5.45 -8.85 18.31
C ASP A 164 -6.74 -9.40 18.93
N LYS A 165 -7.55 -10.11 18.15
CA LYS A 165 -8.68 -10.85 18.72
C LYS A 165 -8.09 -11.77 19.77
N VAL A 166 -8.51 -11.63 21.03
CA VAL A 166 -8.14 -12.51 22.14
C VAL A 166 -8.66 -13.92 21.81
N LYS A 167 -7.89 -14.63 21.00
CA LYS A 167 -7.74 -16.07 21.05
C LYS A 167 -6.29 -16.31 21.40
N ALA A 168 -5.85 -15.70 22.51
CA ALA A 168 -4.84 -16.38 23.31
C ALA A 168 -5.48 -17.72 23.65
N SER A 169 -4.91 -18.78 23.12
CA SER A 169 -5.38 -20.13 23.35
C SER A 169 -5.55 -20.34 24.86
N SER A 170 -6.76 -20.67 25.32
CA SER A 170 -7.05 -21.10 26.69
C SER A 170 -6.16 -22.26 27.18
N LYS A 171 -5.41 -22.85 26.25
CA LYS A 171 -4.41 -23.91 26.44
C LYS A 171 -3.12 -23.48 27.15
N TYR A 172 -2.81 -22.17 27.22
CA TYR A 172 -1.59 -21.66 27.89
C TYR A 172 -1.86 -20.49 28.85
N GLU A 173 -3.12 -20.29 29.26
CA GLU A 173 -3.41 -19.35 30.35
C GLU A 173 -2.94 -19.95 31.67
N THR A 174 -2.18 -19.17 32.43
CA THR A 174 -1.86 -19.50 33.81
C THR A 174 -3.15 -19.55 34.63
N PRO A 175 -3.26 -20.43 35.64
CA PRO A 175 -4.49 -20.55 36.44
C PRO A 175 -4.93 -19.21 37.05
N ALA A 176 -3.99 -18.36 37.47
CA ALA A 176 -4.28 -17.01 37.97
C ALA A 176 -4.89 -16.07 36.91
N ALA A 177 -4.49 -16.18 35.64
CA ALA A 177 -5.06 -15.37 34.56
C ALA A 177 -6.46 -15.86 34.14
N ARG A 178 -6.77 -17.15 34.38
CA ARG A 178 -8.11 -17.71 34.20
C ARG A 178 -9.06 -17.23 35.30
N GLN A 179 -8.61 -17.26 36.56
CA GLN A 179 -9.38 -16.77 37.70
C GLN A 179 -9.75 -15.29 37.57
N ALA A 180 -8.80 -14.42 37.19
CA ALA A 180 -9.07 -12.99 37.01
C ALA A 180 -10.11 -12.69 35.90
N LYS A 181 -10.11 -13.49 34.81
CA LYS A 181 -11.12 -13.38 33.75
C LYS A 181 -12.48 -13.90 34.19
N LEU A 182 -12.51 -14.97 34.97
CA LEU A 182 -13.75 -15.51 35.54
C LEU A 182 -14.38 -14.51 36.50
N GLU A 183 -13.58 -13.80 37.28
CA GLU A 183 -14.02 -12.70 38.16
C GLU A 183 -14.64 -11.54 37.35
N GLU A 184 -14.00 -11.12 36.25
CA GLU A 184 -14.52 -10.09 35.33
C GLU A 184 -15.80 -10.55 34.58
N ASP A 185 -15.85 -11.82 34.18
CA ASP A 185 -17.01 -12.43 33.53
C ASP A 185 -18.18 -12.64 34.52
N LEU A 186 -17.90 -12.87 35.81
CA LEU A 186 -18.88 -12.89 36.91
C LEU A 186 -19.49 -11.51 37.15
N GLU A 187 -18.68 -10.44 37.14
CA GLU A 187 -19.17 -9.07 37.27
C GLU A 187 -20.03 -8.64 36.08
N THR A 188 -19.68 -9.10 34.87
CA THR A 188 -20.36 -8.70 33.63
C THR A 188 -21.55 -9.60 33.26
N SER A 189 -21.51 -10.87 33.66
CA SER A 189 -22.47 -11.89 33.23
C SER A 189 -22.78 -12.94 34.30
N SER A 190 -23.07 -12.49 35.52
CA SER A 190 -23.47 -13.35 36.65
C SER A 190 -24.65 -14.28 36.34
N ASP A 191 -25.59 -13.87 35.48
CA ASP A 191 -26.74 -14.69 35.06
C ASP A 191 -26.38 -15.89 34.16
N SER A 192 -25.13 -15.99 33.70
CA SER A 192 -24.68 -17.10 32.86
C SER A 192 -24.34 -18.32 33.71
N GLY A 193 -25.21 -19.33 33.73
CA GLY A 193 -24.98 -20.57 34.47
C GLY A 193 -23.65 -21.26 34.13
N ARG A 194 -23.14 -21.12 32.90
CA ARG A 194 -21.82 -21.67 32.52
C ARG A 194 -20.66 -20.95 33.22
N VAL A 195 -20.75 -19.64 33.41
CA VAL A 195 -19.73 -18.84 34.12
C VAL A 195 -19.75 -19.17 35.61
N MET A 196 -20.95 -19.36 36.17
CA MET A 196 -21.14 -19.75 37.58
C MET A 196 -20.55 -21.13 37.89
N TRP A 197 -20.73 -22.10 36.99
CA TRP A 197 -20.12 -23.44 37.13
C TRP A 197 -18.60 -23.42 36.95
N ASP A 198 -18.08 -22.59 36.04
CA ASP A 198 -16.63 -22.47 35.78
C ASP A 198 -15.90 -21.73 36.92
N ALA A 199 -16.59 -20.82 37.60
CA ALA A 199 -16.13 -20.17 38.82
C ALA A 199 -16.04 -21.16 40.00
N LEU A 200 -17.07 -21.99 40.20
CA LEU A 200 -17.07 -23.05 41.21
C LEU A 200 -15.95 -24.07 40.99
N ASP A 201 -15.71 -24.47 39.73
CA ASP A 201 -14.60 -25.38 39.38
C ASP A 201 -13.21 -24.72 39.57
N SER A 202 -13.18 -23.39 39.64
CA SER A 202 -11.98 -22.58 39.87
C SER A 202 -11.82 -22.10 41.32
N ASP A 203 -12.64 -22.63 42.24
CA ASP A 203 -12.67 -22.33 43.68
C ASP A 203 -13.00 -20.85 44.00
N ILE A 204 -13.78 -20.19 43.12
CA ILE A 204 -14.30 -18.82 43.28
C ILE A 204 -15.76 -18.91 43.72
N ASP A 205 -16.10 -18.31 44.86
CA ASP A 205 -17.48 -18.29 45.37
C ASP A 205 -18.32 -17.20 44.66
N PRO A 206 -19.30 -17.57 43.83
CA PRO A 206 -20.13 -16.60 43.12
C PRO A 206 -21.05 -15.78 44.05
N THR A 207 -21.24 -16.18 45.32
CA THR A 207 -22.14 -15.51 46.27
C THR A 207 -21.51 -14.34 47.02
N ASP A 208 -20.19 -14.19 46.96
CA ASP A 208 -19.48 -13.06 47.58
C ASP A 208 -19.55 -11.78 46.72
N MET A 209 -19.94 -11.89 45.45
CA MET A 209 -20.11 -10.75 44.54
C MET A 209 -21.40 -9.94 44.81
N ASP A 210 -22.42 -10.58 45.41
CA ASP A 210 -23.71 -9.94 45.76
C ASP A 210 -23.66 -9.13 47.06
N LYS A 211 -22.55 -9.16 47.81
CA LYS A 211 -22.40 -8.48 49.11
C LYS A 211 -21.81 -7.06 49.03
N LYS A 212 -21.67 -6.47 47.84
CA LYS A 212 -21.14 -5.12 47.65
C LYS A 212 -22.23 -4.07 47.39
#